data_AF-A0A2U3EXD5-F1
#
_entry.id   AF-A0A2U3EXD5-F1
#
_cell.length_a   1.000
_cell.length_b   1.000
_cell.length_c   1.000
_cell.angle_alpha   90.00
_cell.angle_beta   90.00
_cell.angle_gamma   90.00
#
_symmetry.space_group_name_H-M   'P 1'
#
loop_
_entity.id
_entity.type
_entity.pdbx_description
1 polymer ?
#
loop_
_entity_poly.entity_id
_entity_poly.type
_entity_poly.pdbx_seq_one_letter_code
_entity_poly.pdbx_strand_id
1 'polypeptide(L)'
;NVEYEFHHFGIPVQDGDTAGKFSASAGMYTTDNPGKFRVQWHRFTDDSPLHPLLKTVPHVAFKVNSLAEAIAGETVILGPYEPIDDYRVAVIDDGGVPVELIETMLSDEELWARAASGQGSLYR
;
A
#
# COMPACT_ATOMS: atom_id res chain seq x y z
N ASN A 1 5.69 21.92 5.46
CA ASN A 1 4.85 20.97 6.21
C ASN A 1 4.33 19.95 5.24
N VAL A 2 4.35 18.68 5.65
CA VAL A 2 3.80 17.58 4.84
C VAL A 2 2.28 17.71 4.81
N GLU A 3 1.70 17.55 3.62
CA GLU A 3 0.25 17.46 3.40
C GLU A 3 -0.14 16.00 3.31
N TYR A 4 -1.27 15.63 3.91
CA TYR A 4 -1.77 14.26 3.97
C TYR A 4 -3.18 14.21 3.40
N GLU A 5 -3.35 13.54 2.28
CA GLU A 5 -4.64 13.32 1.63
C GLU A 5 -5.03 11.85 1.75
N PHE A 6 -6.26 11.55 2.19
CA PHE A 6 -6.72 10.17 2.31
C PHE A 6 -6.65 9.45 0.95
N HIS A 7 -5.95 8.32 0.90
CA HIS A 7 -5.86 7.49 -0.28
C HIS A 7 -6.79 6.27 -0.17
N HIS A 8 -6.61 5.44 0.86
CA HIS A 8 -7.46 4.27 1.11
C HIS A 8 -7.36 3.77 2.56
N PHE A 9 -8.21 2.80 2.92
CA PHE A 9 -8.16 2.10 4.21
C PHE A 9 -8.00 0.58 3.96
N GLY A 10 -6.90 0.00 4.42
CA GLY A 10 -6.58 -1.41 4.25
C GLY A 10 -6.90 -2.22 5.50
N ILE A 11 -7.60 -3.35 5.33
CA ILE A 11 -8.06 -4.21 6.43
C ILE A 11 -7.50 -5.63 6.21
N PRO A 12 -6.61 -6.11 7.10
CA PRO A 12 -6.20 -7.50 7.08
C PRO A 12 -7.35 -8.40 7.55
N VAL A 13 -7.58 -9.51 6.85
CA VAL A 13 -8.58 -10.52 7.22
C VAL A 13 -8.01 -11.94 7.10
N GLN A 14 -8.51 -12.85 7.95
CA GLN A 14 -8.13 -14.26 7.99
C GLN A 14 -9.35 -15.15 7.76
N ASP A 15 -9.99 -14.99 6.61
CA ASP A 15 -11.18 -15.74 6.19
C ASP A 15 -10.86 -16.93 5.26
N GLY A 16 -9.58 -17.10 4.87
CA GLY A 16 -9.11 -18.16 3.98
C GLY A 16 -9.39 -17.92 2.50
N ASP A 17 -9.92 -16.75 2.12
CA ASP A 17 -10.17 -16.40 0.72
C ASP A 17 -8.85 -16.02 0.01
N THR A 18 -8.75 -16.32 -1.29
CA THR A 18 -7.59 -16.02 -2.14
C THR A 18 -8.01 -15.31 -3.43
N ALA A 19 -9.21 -14.74 -3.47
CA ALA A 19 -9.66 -13.90 -4.56
C ALA A 19 -8.90 -12.57 -4.61
N GLY A 20 -8.91 -11.94 -5.78
CA GLY A 20 -8.33 -10.61 -5.99
C GLY A 20 -6.96 -10.62 -6.66
N LYS A 21 -6.25 -9.50 -6.54
CA LYS A 21 -4.91 -9.31 -7.12
C LYS A 21 -3.87 -9.89 -6.17
N PHE A 22 -3.04 -10.80 -6.66
CA PHE A 22 -1.96 -11.39 -5.87
C PHE A 22 -0.63 -10.70 -6.14
N SER A 23 0.07 -10.33 -5.07
CA SER A 23 1.46 -9.89 -5.09
C SER A 23 2.35 -10.98 -4.51
N ALA A 24 3.14 -11.63 -5.37
CA ALA A 24 4.04 -12.70 -4.97
C ALA A 24 5.15 -12.22 -4.01
N SER A 25 5.68 -11.01 -4.22
CA SER A 25 6.72 -10.44 -3.35
C SER A 25 6.21 -10.10 -1.96
N ALA A 26 4.94 -9.71 -1.84
CA ALA A 26 4.29 -9.45 -0.56
C ALA A 26 3.65 -10.70 0.07
N GLY A 27 3.49 -11.79 -0.72
CA GLY A 27 2.67 -12.93 -0.32
C GLY A 27 1.25 -12.51 0.06
N MET A 28 0.65 -11.59 -0.69
CA MET A 28 -0.58 -10.89 -0.30
C MET A 28 -1.60 -10.86 -1.44
N TYR A 29 -2.87 -11.14 -1.12
CA TYR A 29 -4.03 -10.91 -1.98
C TYR A 29 -4.74 -9.62 -1.56
N THR A 30 -5.14 -8.81 -2.54
CA THR A 30 -5.92 -7.58 -2.32
C THR A 30 -7.23 -7.62 -3.12
N THR A 31 -8.33 -7.32 -2.44
CA THR A 31 -9.65 -7.11 -3.05
C THR A 31 -10.21 -5.75 -2.65
N ASP A 32 -10.68 -4.98 -3.63
CA ASP A 32 -11.36 -3.72 -3.37
C ASP A 32 -12.77 -3.96 -2.83
N ASN A 33 -13.17 -3.17 -1.84
CA ASN A 33 -14.53 -3.14 -1.33
C ASN A 33 -15.46 -2.48 -2.37
N PRO A 34 -16.61 -3.08 -2.73
CA PRO A 34 -17.53 -2.52 -3.72
C PRO A 34 -18.34 -1.30 -3.23
N GLY A 35 -18.11 -0.85 -1.99
CA GLY A 35 -18.77 0.30 -1.41
C GLY A 35 -18.29 1.64 -1.96
N LYS A 36 -18.83 2.74 -1.42
CA LYS A 36 -18.52 4.11 -1.87
C LYS A 36 -17.11 4.61 -1.49
N PHE A 37 -16.48 3.97 -0.50
CA PHE A 37 -15.19 4.38 0.03
C PHE A 37 -14.08 3.47 -0.47
N ARG A 38 -12.88 4.03 -0.67
CA ARG A 38 -11.66 3.31 -1.05
C ARG A 38 -11.19 2.46 0.14
N VAL A 39 -11.74 1.25 0.26
CA VAL A 39 -11.40 0.27 1.29
C VAL A 39 -10.87 -0.97 0.60
N GLN A 40 -9.80 -1.54 1.13
CA GLN A 40 -9.17 -2.75 0.61
C GLN A 40 -9.14 -3.83 1.67
N TRP A 41 -9.42 -5.06 1.25
CA TRP A 41 -9.23 -6.24 2.08
C TRP A 41 -7.93 -6.91 1.69
N HIS A 42 -7.08 -7.20 2.68
CA HIS A 42 -5.79 -7.85 2.49
C HIS A 42 -5.77 -9.22 3.16
N ARG A 43 -5.24 -10.20 2.44
CA ARG A 43 -5.07 -11.57 2.93
C ARG A 43 -3.65 -12.01 2.65
N PHE A 44 -3.06 -12.67 3.62
CA PHE A 44 -1.64 -13.00 3.58
C PHE A 44 -1.47 -14.50 3.54
N THR A 45 -0.54 -14.93 2.71
CA THR A 45 0.01 -16.29 2.77
C THR A 45 0.74 -16.50 4.11
N ASP A 46 0.80 -17.75 4.55
CA ASP A 46 1.47 -18.12 5.80
C ASP A 46 2.96 -17.71 5.83
N ASP A 47 3.59 -17.70 4.66
CA ASP A 47 4.99 -17.32 4.45
C ASP A 47 5.18 -15.86 4.02
N SER A 48 4.13 -15.03 4.06
CA SER A 48 4.23 -13.60 3.72
C SER A 48 5.34 -12.91 4.53
N PRO A 49 6.31 -12.24 3.86
CA PRO A 49 7.46 -11.62 4.50
C PRO A 49 7.13 -10.29 5.19
N LEU A 50 5.89 -9.81 5.07
CA LEU A 50 5.49 -8.51 5.57
C LEU A 50 5.49 -8.46 7.10
N HIS A 51 5.74 -7.25 7.63
CA HIS A 51 5.75 -6.97 9.06
C HIS A 51 4.44 -7.41 9.73
N PRO A 52 4.46 -7.99 10.95
CA PRO A 52 3.25 -8.47 11.61
C PRO A 52 2.12 -7.44 11.72
N LEU A 53 2.44 -6.15 11.93
CA LEU A 53 1.42 -5.09 11.99
C LEU A 53 0.61 -4.98 10.70
N LEU A 54 1.26 -5.04 9.53
CA LEU A 54 0.58 -5.02 8.23
C LEU A 54 -0.39 -6.20 8.06
N LYS A 55 -0.10 -7.33 8.71
CA LYS A 55 -0.88 -8.57 8.62
C LYS A 55 -2.00 -8.67 9.65
N THR A 56 -2.03 -7.80 10.66
CA THR A 56 -2.90 -7.95 11.84
C THR A 56 -3.63 -6.69 12.28
N VAL A 57 -3.19 -5.51 11.84
CA VAL A 57 -3.78 -4.21 12.19
C VAL A 57 -4.22 -3.51 10.91
N PRO A 58 -5.45 -2.97 10.85
CA PRO A 58 -5.88 -2.12 9.74
C PRO A 58 -4.98 -0.88 9.61
N HIS A 59 -4.71 -0.47 8.37
CA HIS A 59 -3.92 0.73 8.09
C HIS A 59 -4.75 1.73 7.31
N VAL A 60 -4.47 3.02 7.52
CA VAL A 60 -4.89 4.06 6.59
C VAL A 60 -3.70 4.39 5.70
N ALA A 61 -3.99 4.73 4.45
CA ALA A 61 -3.02 5.16 3.48
C ALA A 61 -3.25 6.63 3.15
N PHE A 62 -2.17 7.42 3.13
CA PHE A 62 -2.19 8.82 2.73
C PHE A 62 -1.31 9.06 1.51
N LYS A 63 -1.81 9.88 0.58
CA LYS A 63 -0.97 10.54 -0.39
C LYS A 63 -0.29 11.74 0.31
N VAL A 64 1.01 11.85 0.13
CA VAL A 64 1.83 12.93 0.66
C VAL A 64 2.58 13.66 -0.45
N ASN A 65 2.87 14.94 -0.20
CA ASN A 65 3.63 15.78 -1.14
C ASN A 65 5.16 15.57 -1.06
N SER A 66 5.66 14.88 -0.03
CA SER A 66 7.07 14.50 0.11
C SER A 66 7.18 13.27 1.01
N LEU A 67 7.50 12.10 0.46
CA LEU A 67 7.63 10.87 1.25
C LEU A 67 8.82 10.96 2.20
N ALA A 68 9.92 11.54 1.73
CA ALA A 68 11.15 11.68 2.51
C ALA A 68 10.95 12.52 3.77
N GLU A 69 10.17 13.61 3.70
CA GLU A 69 9.80 14.39 4.87
C GLU A 69 8.79 13.65 5.76
N ALA A 70 7.82 12.94 5.16
CA ALA A 70 6.76 12.25 5.89
C ALA A 70 7.26 11.08 6.76
N ILE A 71 8.36 10.43 6.38
CA ILE A 71 8.97 9.32 7.14
C ILE A 71 10.14 9.76 8.02
N ALA A 72 10.49 11.05 8.03
CA ALA A 72 11.68 11.53 8.73
C ALA A 72 11.53 11.39 10.25
N GLY A 73 12.35 10.53 10.85
CA GLY A 73 12.30 10.25 12.30
C GLY A 73 11.30 9.17 12.69
N GLU A 74 10.56 8.62 11.74
CA GLU A 74 9.57 7.58 11.96
C GLU A 74 10.18 6.18 11.93
N THR A 75 9.48 5.20 12.52
CA THR A 75 9.86 3.79 12.45
C THR A 75 9.30 3.18 11.16
N VAL A 76 10.12 3.10 10.11
CA VAL A 76 9.69 2.51 8.83
C VAL A 76 9.69 0.97 8.93
N ILE A 77 8.54 0.35 8.65
CA ILE A 77 8.32 -1.10 8.70
C ILE A 77 8.16 -1.74 7.31
N LEU A 78 8.00 -0.94 6.27
CA LEU A 78 8.06 -1.36 4.87
C LEU A 78 8.56 -0.21 3.99
N GLY A 79 9.48 -0.48 3.06
CA GLY A 79 10.00 0.51 2.13
C GLY A 79 11.07 1.44 2.73
N PRO A 80 11.26 2.64 2.15
CA PRO A 80 10.59 3.14 0.94
C PRO A 80 10.93 2.27 -0.29
N TYR A 81 9.95 2.07 -1.17
CA TYR A 81 10.12 1.37 -2.44
C TYR A 81 9.25 2.00 -3.53
N GLU A 82 9.51 1.64 -4.79
CA GLU A 82 8.86 2.24 -5.96
C GLU A 82 8.28 1.12 -6.86
N PRO A 83 7.04 0.66 -6.58
CA PRO A 83 6.43 -0.46 -7.32
C PRO A 83 6.16 -0.13 -8.80
N ILE A 84 6.03 1.15 -9.13
CA ILE A 84 5.87 1.69 -10.48
C ILE A 84 6.65 2.99 -10.54
N ASP A 85 7.29 3.29 -11.67
CA ASP A 85 8.00 4.55 -11.90
C ASP A 85 7.12 5.75 -11.50
N ASP A 86 7.67 6.62 -10.65
CA ASP A 86 7.06 7.80 -10.03
C ASP A 86 5.94 7.51 -9.01
N TYR A 87 5.88 6.31 -8.45
CA TYR A 87 4.97 5.93 -7.37
C TYR A 87 5.76 5.34 -6.21
N ARG A 88 5.98 6.12 -5.15
CA ARG A 88 6.80 5.73 -4.01
C ARG A 88 5.92 5.43 -2.81
N VAL A 89 6.26 4.37 -2.09
CA VAL A 89 5.49 3.88 -0.94
C VAL A 89 6.42 3.58 0.22
N ALA A 90 6.02 3.96 1.42
CA ALA A 90 6.56 3.43 2.67
C ALA A 90 5.43 3.19 3.67
N VAL A 91 5.65 2.30 4.63
CA VAL A 91 4.74 2.11 5.77
C VAL A 91 5.54 2.36 7.04
N ILE A 92 4.98 3.17 7.94
CA ILE A 92 5.53 3.44 9.26
C ILE A 92 4.73 2.73 10.35
N ASP A 93 5.38 2.48 11.49
CA ASP A 93 4.76 2.11 12.76
C ASP A 93 4.53 3.38 13.59
N ASP A 94 3.30 3.91 13.53
CA ASP A 94 2.85 5.06 14.34
C ASP A 94 2.22 4.54 15.65
N GLY A 95 3.08 4.23 16.63
CA GLY A 95 2.63 3.82 17.97
C GLY A 95 1.85 2.50 18.00
N GLY A 96 2.20 1.54 17.14
CA GLY A 96 1.53 0.25 16.97
C GLY A 96 0.49 0.24 15.84
N VAL A 97 0.32 1.36 15.13
CA VAL A 97 -0.61 1.47 14.00
C VAL A 97 0.19 1.60 12.70
N PRO A 98 0.05 0.66 11.74
CA PRO A 98 0.65 0.82 10.43
C PRO A 98 -0.03 1.98 9.67
N VAL A 99 0.77 2.90 9.15
CA VAL A 99 0.31 3.98 8.27
C VAL A 99 1.08 3.92 6.97
N GLU A 100 0.37 3.77 5.84
CA GLU A 100 0.97 3.78 4.52
C GLU A 100 1.05 5.23 3.99
N LEU A 101 2.21 5.57 3.43
CA LEU A 101 2.51 6.89 2.91
C LEU A 101 2.95 6.74 1.45
N ILE A 102 2.27 7.48 0.57
CA ILE A 102 2.41 7.37 -0.88
C ILE A 102 2.78 8.73 -1.44
N GLU A 103 3.91 8.84 -2.13
CA GLU A 103 4.26 10.01 -2.92
C GLU A 103 4.19 9.65 -4.40
N THR A 104 3.34 10.36 -5.14
CA THR A 104 3.24 10.20 -6.59
C THR A 104 2.74 11.46 -7.26
N MET A 105 3.32 11.75 -8.42
CA MET A 105 2.86 12.83 -9.31
C MET A 105 1.89 12.31 -10.38
N LEU A 106 1.62 11.00 -10.40
CA LEU A 106 0.69 10.39 -11.34
C LEU A 106 -0.74 10.77 -10.97
N SER A 107 -1.52 11.12 -11.99
CA SER A 107 -2.98 11.20 -11.89
C SER A 107 -3.59 9.80 -11.81
N ASP A 108 -4.82 9.70 -11.29
CA ASP A 108 -5.58 8.44 -11.27
C ASP A 108 -5.67 7.82 -12.68
N GLU A 109 -5.86 8.65 -13.72
CA GLU A 109 -5.93 8.22 -15.13
C GLU A 109 -4.62 7.57 -15.61
N GLU A 110 -3.47 8.17 -15.26
CA GLU A 110 -2.15 7.63 -15.62
C GLU A 110 -1.85 6.32 -14.86
N LEU A 111 -2.27 6.20 -13.60
CA LEU A 111 -2.13 4.98 -12.82
C LEU A 111 -2.93 3.83 -13.44
N TRP A 112 -4.19 4.07 -13.83
CA TRP A 112 -5.02 3.07 -14.51
C TRP A 112 -4.46 2.67 -15.88
N ALA A 113 -3.99 3.63 -16.67
CA ALA A 113 -3.40 3.37 -17.98
C ALA A 113 -2.12 2.51 -17.87
N ARG A 114 -1.25 2.79 -16.88
CA ARG A 114 -0.02 2.02 -16.63
C ARG A 114 -0.30 0.61 -16.09
N ALA A 115 -1.29 0.48 -15.20
CA ALA A 115 -1.74 -0.83 -14.72
C ALA A 115 -2.31 -1.70 -15.85
N ALA A 116 -3.02 -1.08 -16.80
CA ALA A 116 -3.59 -1.77 -17.97
C ALA A 116 -2.54 -2.10 -19.06
N SER A 117 -1.48 -1.29 -19.19
CA SER A 117 -0.44 -1.49 -20.21
C SER A 117 0.68 -2.45 -19.80
N GLY A 118 0.73 -2.87 -18.53
CA GLY A 118 1.76 -3.79 -18.03
C GLY A 118 3.16 -3.16 -17.96
N GLN A 119 3.29 -1.83 -18.03
CA GLN A 119 4.58 -1.12 -18.01
C GLN A 119 5.09 -0.80 -16.60
N GLY A 120 4.62 -1.52 -15.56
CA GLY A 120 5.19 -1.44 -14.22
C GLY A 120 6.53 -2.18 -14.13
N SER A 121 7.46 -1.67 -13.32
CA SER A 121 8.78 -2.27 -13.06
C SER A 121 8.71 -3.73 -12.55
N LEU A 122 7.53 -4.21 -12.17
CA LEU A 122 7.20 -5.62 -11.88
C LEU A 122 7.45 -6.62 -13.03
N TYR A 123 7.71 -6.17 -14.26
CA TYR A 123 8.03 -7.03 -15.42
C TYR A 123 9.41 -6.79 -16.04
N ARG A 124 10.34 -6.15 -15.32
CA ARG A 124 11.78 -6.13 -15.67
C ARG A 124 12.57 -7.13 -14.83
#